data_AF-A0A932LBG7-F1
#
_entry.id   AF-A0A932LBG7-F1
#
_cell.length_a   1.000
_cell.length_b   1.000
_cell.length_c   1.000
_cell.angle_alpha   90.00
_cell.angle_beta   90.00
_cell.angle_gamma   90.00
#
_symmetry.space_group_name_H-M   'P 1'
#
loop_
_entity.id
_entity.type
_entity.pdbx_description
1 polymer ?
#
loop_
_entity_poly.entity_id
_entity_poly.type
_entity_poly.pdbx_seq_one_letter_code
_entity_poly.pdbx_strand_id
1 'polypeptide(L)'
;MSSTAEAPSEMDILRRIVEQDQEPFSVDTAQALLRLGFGEADRVRIDELAARNRKGELSPIEEEELSNYVRVGQMLGILQSKARRSLKEAHRSKDNAG
;
A
#
# COMPACT_ATOMS: atom_id res chain seq x y z
N MET A 1 -21.33 0.80 -29.88
CA MET A 1 -20.59 1.47 -28.81
C MET A 1 -19.69 0.44 -28.17
N SER A 2 -18.41 0.44 -28.52
CA SER A 2 -17.45 -0.50 -27.91
C SER A 2 -17.14 0.00 -26.52
N SER A 3 -17.52 -0.77 -25.50
CA SER A 3 -17.05 -0.57 -24.14
C SER A 3 -15.56 -0.85 -24.12
N THR A 4 -14.73 0.18 -24.24
CA THR A 4 -13.29 0.05 -23.99
C THR A 4 -13.14 -0.19 -22.50
N ALA A 5 -13.11 -1.46 -22.08
CA ALA A 5 -12.68 -1.79 -20.74
C ALA A 5 -11.24 -1.30 -20.60
N GLU A 6 -11.02 -0.29 -19.77
CA GLU A 6 -9.69 0.19 -19.44
C GLU A 6 -8.90 -0.96 -18.80
N ALA A 7 -7.62 -1.09 -19.14
CA ALA A 7 -6.77 -2.11 -18.55
C ALA A 7 -6.70 -1.91 -17.02
N PRO A 8 -6.76 -2.98 -16.21
CA PRO A 8 -6.71 -2.85 -14.77
C PRO A 8 -5.37 -2.25 -14.33
N SER A 9 -5.41 -1.34 -13.35
CA SER A 9 -4.18 -0.78 -12.78
C SER A 9 -3.40 -1.84 -12.01
N GLU A 10 -2.12 -1.60 -11.78
CA GLU A 10 -1.29 -2.42 -10.89
C GLU A 10 -1.93 -2.60 -9.49
N MET A 11 -2.59 -1.55 -8.98
CA MET A 11 -3.27 -1.59 -7.69
C MET A 11 -4.52 -2.48 -7.71
N ASP A 12 -5.26 -2.50 -8.83
CA ASP A 12 -6.42 -3.37 -8.97
C ASP A 12 -6.00 -4.84 -9.04
N ILE A 13 -4.89 -5.12 -9.72
CA ILE A 13 -4.31 -6.46 -9.78
C ILE A 13 -3.88 -6.91 -8.38
N LEU A 14 -3.12 -6.08 -7.65
CA LEU A 14 -2.66 -6.40 -6.30
C LEU A 14 -3.81 -6.57 -5.32
N ARG A 15 -4.82 -5.67 -5.36
CA ARG A 15 -5.99 -5.76 -4.49
C ARG A 15 -6.72 -7.08 -4.67
N ARG A 16 -6.94 -7.51 -5.93
CA ARG A 16 -7.54 -8.82 -6.22
C ARG A 16 -6.75 -9.96 -5.60
N ILE A 17 -5.42 -9.96 -5.70
CA ILE A 17 -4.57 -11.02 -5.11
C ILE A 17 -4.74 -11.03 -3.58
N VAL A 18 -4.65 -9.86 -2.94
CA VAL A 18 -4.70 -9.74 -1.48
C VAL A 18 -6.08 -10.08 -0.91
N GLU A 19 -7.15 -9.69 -1.60
CA GLU A 19 -8.54 -9.89 -1.16
C GLU A 19 -9.12 -11.25 -1.57
N GLN A 20 -8.58 -11.90 -2.61
CA GLN A 20 -9.01 -13.24 -3.01
C GLN A 20 -8.73 -14.28 -1.92
N ASP A 21 -7.58 -14.16 -1.27
CA ASP A 21 -7.23 -14.99 -0.12
C ASP A 21 -8.00 -14.52 1.13
N GLN A 22 -8.99 -15.31 1.53
CA GLN A 22 -9.85 -15.06 2.70
C GLN A 22 -9.16 -15.42 4.02
N GLU A 23 -8.04 -16.17 3.99
CA GLU A 23 -7.34 -16.52 5.21
C GLU A 23 -6.60 -15.29 5.78
N PRO A 24 -6.69 -15.07 7.10
CA PRO A 24 -5.91 -14.03 7.74
C PRO A 24 -4.43 -14.40 7.71
N PHE A 25 -3.56 -13.38 7.62
CA PHE A 25 -2.14 -13.60 7.90
C PHE A 25 -1.93 -14.09 9.33
N SER A 26 -0.89 -14.90 9.52
CA SER A 26 -0.39 -15.19 10.87
C SER A 26 -0.03 -13.89 11.59
N VAL A 27 -0.05 -13.92 12.93
CA VAL A 27 0.28 -12.75 13.77
C VAL A 27 1.67 -12.21 13.42
N ASP A 28 2.67 -13.09 13.27
CA ASP A 28 4.04 -12.70 12.97
C ASP A 28 4.17 -12.04 11.59
N THR A 29 3.51 -12.60 10.57
CA THR A 29 3.49 -12.02 9.22
C THR A 29 2.79 -10.67 9.21
N ALA A 30 1.63 -10.56 9.86
CA ALA A 30 0.91 -9.31 9.94
C ALA A 30 1.73 -8.21 10.64
N GLN A 31 2.42 -8.54 11.73
CA GLN A 31 3.33 -7.61 12.41
C GLN A 31 4.54 -7.24 11.54
N ALA A 32 5.12 -8.19 10.80
CA ALA A 32 6.23 -7.91 9.89
C ALA A 32 5.83 -6.93 8.78
N LEU A 33 4.67 -7.14 8.15
CA LEU A 33 4.14 -6.24 7.11
C LEU A 33 3.85 -4.83 7.65
N LEU A 34 3.41 -4.72 8.91
CA LEU A 34 3.17 -3.42 9.55
C LEU A 34 4.44 -2.63 9.87
N ARG A 35 5.60 -3.29 9.96
CA ARG A 35 6.89 -2.62 10.15
C ARG A 35 7.50 -2.09 8.86
N LEU A 36 7.04 -2.58 7.70
CA LEU A 36 7.51 -2.09 6.41
C LEU A 36 7.05 -0.64 6.19
N GLY A 37 7.92 0.15 5.59
CA GLY A 37 7.70 1.55 5.28
C GLY A 37 8.92 2.14 4.60
N PHE A 38 8.76 3.35 4.06
CA PHE A 38 9.88 4.08 3.47
C PHE A 38 10.95 4.37 4.52
N GLY A 39 12.21 4.25 4.13
CA GLY A 39 13.36 4.65 4.95
C GLY A 39 13.44 6.17 5.08
N GLU A 40 14.37 6.66 5.91
CA GLU A 40 14.53 8.10 6.14
C GLU A 40 14.89 8.86 4.86
N ALA A 41 15.84 8.35 4.08
CA ALA A 41 16.24 8.96 2.80
C ALA A 41 15.06 9.09 1.82
N ASP A 42 14.26 8.02 1.69
CA ASP A 42 13.06 8.04 0.83
C ASP A 42 12.02 9.04 1.33
N ARG A 43 11.81 9.14 2.65
CA ARG A 43 10.85 10.12 3.21
C ARG A 43 11.28 11.56 2.92
N VAL A 44 12.56 11.87 3.14
CA VAL A 44 13.12 13.18 2.81
C VAL A 44 12.91 13.48 1.32
N ARG A 45 13.20 12.51 0.45
CA ARG A 45 13.02 12.67 -1.00
C ARG A 45 11.56 12.87 -1.39
N ILE A 46 10.64 12.09 -0.83
CA ILE A 46 9.19 12.24 -1.03
C ILE A 46 8.73 13.64 -0.61
N ASP A 47 9.19 14.12 0.55
CA ASP A 47 8.81 15.44 1.07
C ASP A 47 9.31 16.58 0.17
N GLU A 48 10.55 16.48 -0.32
CA GLU A 48 11.13 17.41 -1.30
C GLU A 48 10.33 17.44 -2.61
N LEU A 49 10.07 16.26 -3.19
CA LEU A 49 9.30 16.11 -4.43
C LEU A 49 7.89 16.67 -4.25
N ALA A 50 7.22 16.35 -3.15
CA ALA A 50 5.89 16.86 -2.85
C ALA A 50 5.89 18.39 -2.70
N ALA A 51 6.91 18.97 -2.06
CA ALA A 51 7.05 20.41 -1.91
C ALA A 51 7.21 21.14 -3.25
N ARG A 52 8.00 20.58 -4.16
CA ARG A 52 8.20 21.11 -5.51
C ARG A 52 6.99 20.87 -6.43
N ASN A 53 6.33 19.72 -6.30
CA ASN A 53 5.10 19.42 -7.03
C ASN A 53 4.02 20.47 -6.76
N ARG A 54 3.84 20.90 -5.51
CA ARG A 54 2.90 21.97 -5.13
C ARG A 54 3.19 23.31 -5.81
N LYS A 55 4.42 23.53 -6.25
CA LYS A 55 4.85 24.74 -6.96
C LYS A 55 4.85 24.56 -8.49
N GLY A 56 4.54 23.36 -9.00
CA GLY A 56 4.65 23.04 -10.43
C GLY A 56 6.10 23.01 -10.92
N GLU A 57 7.06 22.69 -10.03
CA GLU A 57 8.50 22.77 -10.30
C GLU A 57 9.14 21.40 -10.54
N LEU A 58 8.36 20.32 -10.69
CA LEU A 58 8.91 19.01 -11.01
C LEU A 58 9.30 18.93 -12.48
N SER A 59 10.45 18.33 -12.74
CA SER A 59 10.77 17.83 -14.07
C SER A 59 9.98 16.56 -14.37
N PRO A 60 9.83 16.15 -15.65
CA PRO A 60 9.13 14.91 -16.01
C PRO A 60 9.69 13.66 -15.31
N ILE A 61 11.01 13.61 -15.10
CA ILE A 61 11.67 12.49 -14.39
C ILE A 61 11.25 12.46 -12.92
N GLU A 62 11.10 13.63 -12.30
CA GLU A 62 10.73 13.75 -10.89
C GLU A 62 9.22 13.53 -10.67
N GLU A 63 8.39 13.85 -11.65
CA GLU A 63 6.97 13.45 -11.65
C GLU A 63 6.84 11.93 -11.68
N GLU A 64 7.64 11.25 -12.53
CA GLU A 64 7.69 9.80 -12.57
C GLU A 64 8.22 9.21 -11.25
N GLU A 65 9.27 9.79 -10.67
CA GLU A 65 9.81 9.40 -9.37
C GLU A 65 8.76 9.52 -8.26
N LEU A 66 8.05 10.66 -8.17
CA LEU A 66 6.98 10.85 -7.20
C LEU A 66 5.82 9.86 -7.43
N SER A 67 5.47 9.61 -8.69
CA SER A 67 4.45 8.63 -9.07
C SER A 67 4.84 7.20 -8.63
N ASN A 68 6.11 6.83 -8.77
CA ASN A 68 6.64 5.56 -8.27
C ASN A 68 6.50 5.44 -6.75
N TYR A 69 6.88 6.48 -6.00
CA TYR A 69 6.69 6.49 -4.54
C TYR A 69 5.21 6.35 -4.14
N VAL A 70 4.31 7.06 -4.83
CA VAL A 70 2.86 6.95 -4.60
C VAL A 70 2.38 5.52 -4.86
N ARG A 71 2.75 4.91 -5.99
CA ARG A 71 2.38 3.53 -6.32
C ARG A 71 2.85 2.54 -5.25
N VAL A 72 4.12 2.61 -4.84
CA VAL A 72 4.66 1.72 -3.79
C VAL A 72 3.96 1.96 -2.45
N GLY A 73 3.67 3.22 -2.10
CA GLY A 73 2.92 3.56 -0.88
C GLY A 73 1.51 2.97 -0.88
N GLN A 74 0.83 2.99 -2.01
CA GLN A 74 -0.49 2.35 -2.18
C GLN A 74 -0.40 0.82 -2.06
N MET A 75 0.59 0.19 -2.69
CA MET A 75 0.82 -1.26 -2.56
C MET A 75 1.02 -1.67 -1.11
N LEU A 76 1.87 -0.94 -0.38
CA LEU A 76 2.11 -1.17 1.04
C LEU A 76 0.83 -0.97 1.86
N GLY A 77 0.05 0.06 1.54
CA GLY A 77 -1.24 0.34 2.19
C GLY A 77 -2.23 -0.82 2.07
N ILE A 78 -2.30 -1.48 0.91
CA ILE A 78 -3.15 -2.65 0.69
C ILE A 78 -2.71 -3.82 1.60
N LEU A 79 -1.42 -4.14 1.61
CA LEU A 79 -0.87 -5.22 2.44
C LEU A 79 -1.07 -4.97 3.94
N GLN A 80 -0.77 -3.74 4.39
CA GLN A 80 -0.96 -3.34 5.78
C GLN A 80 -2.43 -3.32 6.19
N SER A 81 -3.35 -3.03 5.27
CA SER A 81 -4.79 -3.11 5.52
C SER A 81 -5.22 -4.54 5.86
N LYS A 82 -4.81 -5.54 5.06
CA LYS A 82 -5.06 -6.96 5.37
C LYS A 82 -4.40 -7.36 6.69
N ALA A 83 -3.15 -6.97 6.93
CA ALA A 83 -2.46 -7.26 8.19
C ALA A 83 -3.20 -6.74 9.43
N ARG A 84 -3.70 -5.49 9.41
CA ARG A 84 -4.52 -4.94 10.51
C ARG A 84 -5.79 -5.75 10.75
N ARG A 85 -6.48 -6.17 9.68
CA ARG A 85 -7.67 -7.01 9.78
C ARG A 85 -7.35 -8.38 10.39
N SER A 86 -6.28 -9.02 9.93
CA SER A 86 -5.84 -10.32 10.47
C SER A 86 -5.52 -10.26 11.97
N LEU A 87 -4.86 -9.20 12.44
CA LEU A 87 -4.61 -9.02 13.87
C LEU A 87 -5.90 -8.79 14.69
N LYS A 88 -6.86 -8.03 14.14
CA LYS A 88 -8.16 -7.81 14.79
C LYS A 88 -8.95 -9.11 14.93
N GLU A 89 -8.93 -9.97 13.92
CA GLU A 89 -9.58 -11.28 13.94
C GLU A 89 -8.91 -12.23 14.94
N ALA A 90 -7.57 -12.24 14.99
CA ALA A 90 -6.82 -13.04 15.96
C ALA A 90 -7.11 -12.64 17.41
N HIS A 91 -7.24 -11.34 17.71
CA HIS A 91 -7.62 -10.87 19.06
C HIS A 91 -9.04 -11.30 19.44
N ARG A 92 -10.02 -11.12 18.53
CA ARG A 92 -11.41 -11.55 18.78
C ARG A 92 -11.50 -13.06 19.05
N SER A 93 -10.71 -13.87 18.36
CA SER A 93 -10.71 -15.32 18.59
C SER A 93 -10.16 -15.70 19.97
N LYS A 94 -9.24 -14.92 20.54
CA LYS A 94 -8.73 -15.15 21.90
C LYS A 94 -9.74 -14.74 22.97
N ASP A 95 -10.43 -13.60 22.76
CA ASP A 95 -11.43 -13.09 23.71
C ASP A 95 -12.65 -14.02 23.84
N ASN A 96 -13.04 -14.70 22.75
CA ASN A 96 -14.15 -15.66 22.76
C ASN A 96 -13.78 -17.04 23.35
N ALA A 97 -12.50 -17.31 23.61
CA ALA A 97 -12.00 -18.58 24.11
C ALA A 97 -11.67 -18.57 25.62
N GLY A 98 -11.82 -17.42 26.28
CA GLY A 98 -11.67 -17.24 27.74
C GLY A 98 -13.01 -17.05 28.43
#